data_AF-A0A2E7RUJ2-F1
#
_entry.id   AF-A0A2E7RUJ2-F1
#
_cell.length_a   1.000
_cell.length_b   1.000
_cell.length_c   1.000
_cell.angle_alpha   90.00
_cell.angle_beta   90.00
_cell.angle_gamma   90.00
#
_symmetry.space_group_name_H-M   'P 1'
#
loop_
_entity.id
_entity.type
_entity.pdbx_description
1 polymer ?
#
loop_
_entity_poly.entity_id
_entity_poly.type
_entity_poly.pdbx_seq_one_letter_code
_entity_poly.pdbx_strand_id
1 'polypeptide(L)'
;MTSPKVDLKNRWLAAVLAFLVPGAGHLYQRRIFKSLVYFFGILGMFFSGMAMSEWTVVYWKWEGGGNRTVGYYSQVLVGLPALSARYQALRYTQPPIDEFHVGRQLRGDRIMGSGVDQVLDARFTGRLRYNSKSESIAPEAEVEPAAEPIQDVFGQIRWSREDGICTGTFEGVLGDGQSVSLAIFDEPTVTPRVFAHGEITLTELRRDNEQLQREFSNSLRYVRCSVRDGERDGMLEGTVPRQFWDWYQVPLEDKALEEIHGRLGRHFELAQVFTWIAGLLNLLAIWDAYEGPAYGYGDEDELAEEESAA
;
A
#
# COMPACT_ATOMS: atom_id res chain seq x y z
N MET A 1 54.88 9.47 16.71
CA MET A 1 54.72 9.94 15.31
C MET A 1 53.23 10.20 15.07
N THR A 2 52.85 11.16 14.24
CA THR A 2 51.44 11.56 14.07
C THR A 2 50.64 10.45 13.40
N SER A 3 49.80 9.78 14.20
CA SER A 3 48.76 8.84 13.75
C SER A 3 48.11 9.35 12.45
N PRO A 4 48.00 8.52 11.38
CA PRO A 4 47.42 8.95 10.12
C PRO A 4 45.91 9.18 10.34
N LYS A 5 45.56 10.38 10.79
CA LYS A 5 44.17 10.84 10.87
C LYS A 5 43.63 10.84 9.45
N VAL A 6 42.73 9.90 9.17
CA VAL A 6 41.98 9.87 7.91
C VAL A 6 41.40 11.26 7.69
N ASP A 7 41.73 11.89 6.56
CA ASP A 7 41.21 13.21 6.22
C ASP A 7 39.71 13.11 5.90
N LEU A 8 38.89 13.38 6.93
CA LEU A 8 37.45 13.38 6.80
C LEU A 8 37.04 14.68 6.10
N LYS A 9 36.34 14.54 4.98
CA LYS A 9 35.54 15.64 4.42
C LYS A 9 34.50 16.15 5.43
N ASN A 10 33.66 17.09 5.02
CA ASN A 10 32.61 17.63 5.88
C ASN A 10 31.77 16.52 6.55
N ARG A 11 31.95 16.40 7.87
CA ARG A 11 31.40 15.33 8.71
C ARG A 11 29.88 15.39 8.80
N TRP A 12 29.33 16.60 8.87
CA TRP A 12 27.89 16.83 8.88
C TRP A 12 27.25 16.39 7.57
N LEU A 13 27.88 16.73 6.45
CA LEU A 13 27.38 16.29 5.14
C LEU A 13 27.44 14.77 4.99
N ALA A 14 28.51 14.13 5.46
CA ALA A 14 28.62 12.67 5.45
C ALA A 14 27.51 12.01 6.28
N ALA A 15 27.20 12.52 7.48
CA ALA A 15 26.13 12.02 8.32
C ALA A 15 24.75 12.16 7.65
N VAL A 16 24.46 13.34 7.06
CA VAL A 16 23.20 13.58 6.33
C VAL A 16 23.07 12.63 5.13
N LEU A 17 24.15 12.43 4.36
CA LEU A 17 24.13 11.50 3.23
C LEU A 17 23.91 10.05 3.68
N ALA A 18 24.59 9.60 4.74
CA ALA A 18 24.39 8.27 5.32
C ALA A 18 22.97 8.07 5.88
N PHE A 19 22.36 9.13 6.42
CA PHE A 19 20.96 9.11 6.85
C PHE A 19 20.00 8.98 5.68
N LEU A 20 20.21 9.72 4.58
CA LEU A 20 19.32 9.68 3.42
C LEU A 20 19.41 8.36 2.67
N VAL A 21 20.63 7.85 2.46
CA VAL A 21 20.90 6.59 1.77
C VAL A 21 21.99 5.84 2.53
N PRO A 22 21.72 4.62 3.04
CA PRO A 22 22.70 3.81 3.74
C PRO A 22 24.00 3.68 2.95
N GLY A 23 25.14 4.01 3.58
CA GLY A 23 26.47 3.95 2.95
C GLY A 23 26.88 5.15 2.09
N ALA A 24 25.98 6.08 1.75
CA ALA A 24 26.33 7.23 0.90
C ALA A 24 27.30 8.23 1.57
N GLY A 25 27.24 8.37 2.90
CA GLY A 25 28.22 9.16 3.66
C GLY A 25 29.64 8.62 3.55
N HIS A 26 29.80 7.30 3.59
CA HIS A 26 31.08 6.62 3.41
C HIS A 26 31.60 6.77 1.98
N LEU A 27 30.71 6.67 0.98
CA LEU A 27 31.05 6.94 -0.41
C LEU A 27 31.57 8.37 -0.60
N TYR A 28 30.90 9.35 0.02
CA TYR A 28 31.34 10.75 -0.01
C TYR A 28 32.74 10.93 0.56
N GLN A 29 33.05 10.23 1.66
CA GLN A 29 34.39 10.19 2.27
C GLN A 29 35.38 9.24 1.57
N ARG A 30 35.02 8.69 0.40
CA ARG A 30 35.84 7.75 -0.40
C ARG A 30 36.13 6.40 0.30
N ARG A 31 35.32 6.01 1.28
CA ARG A 31 35.39 4.72 1.98
C ARG A 31 34.49 3.69 1.29
N ILE A 32 34.92 3.22 0.12
CA ILE A 32 34.09 2.39 -0.79
C ILE A 32 33.66 1.06 -0.17
N PHE A 33 34.58 0.32 0.45
CA PHE A 33 34.25 -0.98 1.04
C PHE A 33 33.13 -0.87 2.09
N LYS A 34 33.27 0.06 3.04
CA LYS A 34 32.23 0.35 4.04
C LYS A 34 30.91 0.78 3.40
N SER A 35 30.99 1.65 2.39
CA SER A 35 29.79 2.08 1.64
C SER A 35 29.02 0.90 1.07
N LEU A 36 29.70 -0.06 0.43
CA LEU A 36 29.04 -1.22 -0.19
C LEU A 36 28.44 -2.16 0.86
N VAL A 37 29.17 -2.44 1.94
CA VAL A 37 28.69 -3.29 3.05
C VAL A 37 27.43 -2.69 3.68
N TYR A 38 27.45 -1.40 4.00
CA TYR A 38 26.27 -0.73 4.57
C TYR A 38 25.12 -0.65 3.58
N PHE A 39 25.39 -0.27 2.33
CA PHE A 39 24.35 -0.16 1.30
C PHE A 39 23.63 -1.49 1.08
N PHE A 40 24.36 -2.57 0.74
CA PHE A 40 23.74 -3.86 0.46
C PHE A 40 23.24 -4.57 1.72
N GLY A 41 23.94 -4.46 2.85
CA GLY A 41 23.52 -5.08 4.10
C GLY A 41 22.23 -4.47 4.65
N ILE A 42 22.19 -3.14 4.79
CA ILE A 42 21.05 -2.44 5.38
C ILE A 42 19.86 -2.44 4.42
N LEU A 43 20.05 -2.07 3.15
CA LEU A 43 18.94 -2.05 2.19
C LEU A 43 18.48 -3.47 1.87
N GLY A 44 19.39 -4.44 1.78
CA GLY A 44 19.02 -5.84 1.60
C GLY A 44 18.12 -6.33 2.72
N MET A 45 18.51 -6.10 3.98
CA MET A 45 17.70 -6.47 5.14
C MET A 45 16.35 -5.73 5.16
N PHE A 46 16.35 -4.42 4.89
CA PHE A 46 15.13 -3.62 4.85
C PHE A 46 14.16 -4.12 3.77
N PHE A 47 14.64 -4.33 2.54
CA PHE A 47 13.80 -4.78 1.43
C PHE A 47 13.37 -6.24 1.58
N SER A 48 14.19 -7.11 2.20
CA SER A 48 13.73 -8.44 2.61
C SER A 48 12.57 -8.35 3.60
N GLY A 49 12.65 -7.46 4.59
CA GLY A 49 11.54 -7.19 5.51
C GLY A 49 10.28 -6.69 4.80
N MET A 50 10.43 -5.73 3.88
CA MET A 50 9.32 -5.26 3.07
C MET A 50 8.70 -6.38 2.23
N ALA A 51 9.51 -7.21 1.56
CA ALA A 51 9.01 -8.32 0.74
C ALA A 51 8.24 -9.36 1.58
N MET A 52 8.73 -9.70 2.77
CA MET A 52 8.06 -10.64 3.70
C MET A 52 6.69 -10.18 4.20
N SER A 53 6.41 -8.88 4.11
CA SER A 53 5.16 -8.25 4.56
C SER A 53 4.31 -7.70 3.42
N GLU A 54 4.60 -8.10 2.18
CA GLU A 54 3.90 -7.58 1.00
C GLU A 54 3.94 -6.03 0.92
N TRP A 55 5.06 -5.47 1.40
CA TRP A 55 5.38 -4.05 1.43
C TRP A 55 4.49 -3.19 2.34
N THR A 56 3.86 -3.81 3.33
CA THR A 56 2.94 -3.13 4.26
C THR A 56 3.53 -2.87 5.66
N VAL A 57 4.69 -3.45 6.00
CA VAL A 57 5.24 -3.37 7.37
C VAL A 57 5.77 -2.00 7.81
N VAL A 58 6.17 -1.16 6.85
CA VAL A 58 6.67 0.19 7.14
C VAL A 58 5.58 1.19 6.80
N TYR A 59 5.00 1.81 7.82
CA TYR A 59 4.00 2.87 7.67
C TYR A 59 4.03 3.78 8.91
N TRP A 60 3.44 4.96 8.78
CA TRP A 60 3.28 5.90 9.89
C TRP A 60 1.81 6.04 10.28
N LYS A 61 1.45 5.67 11.51
CA LYS A 61 0.13 5.96 12.10
C LYS A 61 0.31 6.48 13.52
N TRP A 62 -0.32 7.61 13.82
CA TRP A 62 -0.24 8.25 15.14
C TRP A 62 -1.61 8.79 15.55
N GLU A 63 -2.45 7.91 16.12
CA GLU A 63 -3.77 8.26 16.63
C GLU A 63 -3.86 8.06 18.14
N GLY A 64 -4.69 8.89 18.78
CA GLY A 64 -5.00 8.77 20.22
C GLY A 64 -6.03 7.67 20.44
N GLY A 65 -5.67 6.60 21.15
CA GLY A 65 -6.57 5.48 21.46
C GLY A 65 -6.53 4.31 20.48
N GLY A 66 -5.80 4.43 19.36
CA GLY A 66 -5.58 3.36 18.38
C GLY A 66 -4.12 2.86 18.33
N ASN A 67 -3.82 2.03 17.34
CA ASN A 67 -2.47 1.49 17.12
C ASN A 67 -1.46 2.58 16.74
N ARG A 68 -0.38 2.69 17.53
CA ARG A 68 0.74 3.59 17.25
C ARG A 68 1.91 2.81 16.67
N THR A 69 2.45 3.27 15.54
CA THR A 69 3.61 2.65 14.90
C THR A 69 4.92 3.09 15.55
N VAL A 70 5.13 2.75 16.82
CA VAL A 70 6.35 3.12 17.56
C VAL A 70 7.60 2.53 16.89
N GLY A 71 7.48 1.35 16.28
CA GLY A 71 8.54 0.74 15.49
C GLY A 71 9.06 1.61 14.34
N TYR A 72 8.28 2.58 13.86
CA TYR A 72 8.72 3.47 12.79
C TYR A 72 9.93 4.34 13.18
N TYR A 73 10.14 4.63 14.48
CA TYR A 73 11.30 5.40 14.92
C TYR A 73 12.64 4.73 14.61
N SER A 74 12.70 3.40 14.57
CA SER A 74 13.89 2.71 14.07
C SER A 74 13.89 2.70 12.54
N GLN A 75 12.76 2.38 11.90
CA GLN A 75 12.65 2.25 10.44
C GLN A 75 13.02 3.53 9.70
N VAL A 76 12.61 4.71 10.19
CA VAL A 76 12.90 6.01 9.57
C VAL A 76 14.40 6.26 9.41
N LEU A 77 15.23 5.63 10.24
CA LEU A 77 16.69 5.74 10.18
C LEU A 77 17.27 5.08 8.93
N VAL A 78 16.53 4.24 8.21
CA VAL A 78 16.94 3.71 6.88
C VAL A 78 16.94 4.80 5.80
N GLY A 79 16.35 5.96 6.09
CA GLY A 79 16.40 7.12 5.20
C GLY A 79 15.26 7.15 4.19
N LEU A 80 15.57 7.54 2.96
CA LEU A 80 14.59 7.74 1.88
C LEU A 80 13.61 6.57 1.69
N PRO A 81 14.04 5.29 1.75
CA PRO A 81 13.11 4.16 1.64
C PRO A 81 11.99 4.21 2.67
N ALA A 82 12.30 4.48 3.95
CA ALA A 82 11.31 4.53 5.03
C ALA A 82 10.64 5.90 5.18
N LEU A 83 11.29 6.99 4.79
CA LEU A 83 10.72 8.35 4.82
C LEU A 83 9.50 8.48 3.91
N SER A 84 9.41 7.64 2.86
CA SER A 84 8.25 7.63 1.97
C SER A 84 6.93 7.33 2.73
N ALA A 85 6.94 6.49 3.76
CA ALA A 85 5.78 6.26 4.64
C ALA A 85 5.24 7.53 5.27
N ARG A 86 6.13 8.44 5.71
CA ARG A 86 5.71 9.71 6.31
C ARG A 86 5.01 10.60 5.28
N TYR A 87 5.53 10.63 4.05
CA TYR A 87 4.87 11.34 2.94
C TYR A 87 3.52 10.73 2.60
N GLN A 88 3.42 9.39 2.58
CA GLN A 88 2.15 8.69 2.34
C GLN A 88 1.12 8.96 3.43
N ALA A 89 1.53 9.02 4.69
CA ALA A 89 0.65 9.38 5.79
C ALA A 89 0.10 10.81 5.70
N LEU A 90 0.78 11.74 5.01
CA LEU A 90 0.27 13.08 4.75
C LEU A 90 -0.78 13.11 3.62
N ARG A 91 -0.71 12.15 2.69
CA ARG A 91 -1.70 11.96 1.61
C ARG A 91 -2.91 11.14 2.06
N TYR A 92 -2.71 10.32 3.09
CA TYR A 92 -3.73 9.42 3.62
C TYR A 92 -4.83 10.20 4.33
N THR A 93 -6.08 9.88 4.00
CA THR A 93 -7.26 10.36 4.73
C THR A 93 -7.97 9.13 5.29
N GLN A 94 -8.18 9.10 6.60
CA GLN A 94 -8.93 8.02 7.23
C GLN A 94 -10.36 8.01 6.67
N PRO A 95 -10.85 6.87 6.15
CA PRO A 95 -12.26 6.74 5.84
C PRO A 95 -13.08 6.85 7.14
N PRO A 96 -14.32 7.40 7.09
CA PRO A 96 -15.20 7.44 8.24
C PRO A 96 -15.33 6.07 8.93
N ILE A 97 -15.18 6.05 10.26
CA ILE A 97 -15.12 4.85 11.12
C ILE A 97 -16.35 3.92 10.92
N ASP A 98 -17.48 4.47 10.49
CA ASP A 98 -18.74 3.74 10.34
C ASP A 98 -18.84 2.88 9.04
N GLU A 99 -17.98 3.09 8.05
CA GLU A 99 -18.15 2.46 6.73
C GLU A 99 -17.61 1.02 6.61
N PHE A 100 -16.91 0.51 7.62
CA PHE A 100 -16.44 -0.88 7.63
C PHE A 100 -17.23 -1.79 8.59
N HIS A 101 -18.37 -1.37 9.14
CA HIS A 101 -19.20 -2.24 9.97
C HIS A 101 -19.97 -3.27 9.13
N VAL A 102 -19.71 -4.55 9.42
CA VAL A 102 -20.05 -5.80 8.68
C VAL A 102 -21.56 -6.11 8.54
N GLY A 103 -22.46 -5.15 8.72
CA GLY A 103 -23.91 -5.44 8.78
C GLY A 103 -24.84 -4.45 8.10
N ARG A 104 -24.33 -3.35 7.55
CA ARG A 104 -25.12 -2.44 6.72
C ARG A 104 -24.35 -2.21 5.44
N GLN A 105 -25.09 -1.99 4.36
CA GLN A 105 -24.63 -1.43 3.10
C GLN A 105 -23.34 -0.63 3.32
N LEU A 106 -22.33 -0.79 2.46
CA LEU A 106 -21.41 0.30 2.13
C LEU A 106 -22.31 1.43 1.57
N ARG A 107 -23.04 2.09 2.47
CA ARG A 107 -24.04 3.11 2.20
C ARG A 107 -23.18 4.34 2.03
N GLY A 108 -22.81 4.53 0.77
CA GLY A 108 -21.91 5.57 0.36
C GLY A 108 -22.38 6.90 0.87
N ASP A 109 -21.61 7.47 1.79
CA ASP A 109 -21.58 8.90 1.97
C ASP A 109 -20.11 9.32 2.02
N ARG A 110 -19.59 9.56 0.81
CA ARG A 110 -18.33 10.27 0.54
C ARG A 110 -17.12 9.83 1.37
N ILE A 111 -16.52 8.72 0.94
CA ILE A 111 -15.10 8.47 1.21
C ILE A 111 -14.28 9.57 0.52
N MET A 112 -13.79 10.54 1.29
CA MET A 112 -12.83 11.55 0.82
C MET A 112 -11.60 10.86 0.22
N GLY A 113 -11.23 11.21 -1.02
CA GLY A 113 -10.07 10.61 -1.70
C GLY A 113 -10.36 9.25 -2.36
N SER A 114 -11.62 8.87 -2.52
CA SER A 114 -12.08 7.72 -3.32
C SER A 114 -11.87 7.88 -4.82
N GLY A 115 -11.48 9.05 -5.31
CA GLY A 115 -11.31 9.28 -6.76
C GLY A 115 -12.62 9.26 -7.55
N VAL A 116 -13.79 9.06 -6.91
CA VAL A 116 -15.09 9.48 -7.46
C VAL A 116 -15.08 10.99 -7.71
N ASP A 117 -14.36 11.73 -6.87
CA ASP A 117 -14.16 13.17 -7.00
C ASP A 117 -13.28 13.57 -8.19
N GLN A 118 -12.74 12.60 -8.96
CA GLN A 118 -11.84 12.81 -10.10
C GLN A 118 -12.24 11.93 -11.30
N VAL A 119 -11.51 12.06 -12.41
CA VAL A 119 -11.60 11.16 -13.57
C VAL A 119 -11.00 9.80 -13.22
N LEU A 120 -11.74 8.71 -13.46
CA LEU A 120 -11.20 7.35 -13.44
C LEU A 120 -11.18 6.80 -14.86
N ASP A 121 -10.04 6.21 -15.24
CA ASP A 121 -9.91 5.35 -16.41
C ASP A 121 -9.07 4.14 -16.02
N ALA A 122 -9.71 2.97 -15.92
CA ALA A 122 -9.06 1.76 -15.42
C ALA A 122 -9.66 0.48 -16.02
N ARG A 123 -8.86 -0.59 -16.02
CA ARG A 123 -9.38 -1.94 -16.28
C ARG A 123 -10.28 -2.36 -15.14
N PHE A 124 -11.41 -2.96 -15.47
CA PHE A 124 -12.39 -3.47 -14.54
C PHE A 124 -12.56 -4.97 -14.74
N THR A 125 -12.60 -5.68 -13.62
CA THR A 125 -12.89 -7.11 -13.55
C THR A 125 -13.94 -7.31 -12.47
N GLY A 126 -15.06 -7.94 -12.81
CA GLY A 126 -16.13 -8.10 -11.86
C GLY A 126 -17.31 -8.89 -12.40
N ARG A 127 -18.48 -8.56 -11.87
CA ARG A 127 -19.75 -9.20 -12.16
C ARG A 127 -20.79 -8.17 -12.54
N LEU A 128 -21.75 -8.59 -13.34
CA LEU A 128 -22.90 -7.83 -13.80
C LEU A 128 -24.16 -8.63 -13.50
N ARG A 129 -25.19 -7.94 -13.02
CA ARG A 129 -26.55 -8.46 -12.95
C ARG A 129 -27.51 -7.37 -13.39
N TYR A 130 -28.38 -7.68 -14.34
CA TYR A 130 -29.47 -6.78 -14.69
C TYR A 130 -30.61 -6.88 -13.67
N ASN A 131 -31.30 -5.77 -13.47
CA ASN A 131 -32.52 -5.75 -12.69
C ASN A 131 -33.59 -6.54 -13.45
N SER A 132 -34.40 -7.30 -12.72
CA SER A 132 -35.59 -7.92 -13.32
C SER A 132 -36.42 -6.86 -14.04
N LYS A 133 -36.77 -7.14 -15.30
CA LYS A 133 -37.75 -6.31 -16.01
C LYS A 133 -39.03 -6.25 -15.19
N SER A 134 -39.33 -5.08 -14.63
CA SER A 134 -40.70 -4.76 -14.22
C SER A 134 -41.55 -4.59 -15.48
N GLU A 135 -41.87 -5.70 -16.15
CA GLU A 135 -43.07 -5.71 -16.99
C GLU A 135 -44.22 -5.47 -16.03
N SER A 136 -44.88 -4.31 -16.15
CA SER A 136 -46.13 -3.91 -15.51
C SER A 136 -46.92 -5.09 -14.91
N ILE A 137 -46.63 -5.43 -13.65
CA ILE A 137 -47.32 -6.50 -12.94
C ILE A 137 -48.70 -5.95 -12.61
N ALA A 138 -49.73 -6.46 -13.28
CA ALA A 138 -51.10 -6.37 -12.79
C ALA A 138 -51.10 -6.92 -11.34
N PRO A 139 -51.75 -6.24 -10.38
CA PRO A 139 -51.48 -6.38 -8.94
C PRO A 139 -51.88 -7.73 -8.29
N GLU A 140 -52.04 -8.82 -9.04
CA GLU A 140 -52.66 -10.06 -8.56
C GLU A 140 -51.78 -11.33 -8.67
N ALA A 141 -50.47 -11.22 -8.90
CA ALA A 141 -49.58 -12.38 -8.82
C ALA A 141 -48.31 -12.07 -8.02
N GLU A 142 -48.26 -12.54 -6.77
CA GLU A 142 -47.04 -12.67 -5.96
C GLU A 142 -46.14 -13.77 -6.56
N VAL A 143 -45.61 -13.53 -7.76
CA VAL A 143 -44.50 -14.32 -8.30
C VAL A 143 -43.26 -13.47 -8.05
N GLU A 144 -42.42 -13.88 -7.11
CA GLU A 144 -41.09 -13.29 -6.96
C GLU A 144 -40.40 -13.36 -8.34
N PRO A 145 -40.02 -12.23 -8.94
CA PRO A 145 -39.38 -12.25 -10.24
C PRO A 145 -38.11 -13.09 -10.14
N ALA A 146 -37.98 -14.09 -11.02
CA ALA A 146 -36.76 -14.89 -11.10
C ALA A 146 -35.56 -13.94 -11.33
N ALA A 147 -34.64 -13.91 -10.37
CA ALA A 147 -33.48 -13.03 -10.42
C ALA A 147 -32.65 -13.36 -11.67
N GLU A 148 -32.25 -12.32 -12.42
CA GLU A 148 -31.41 -12.53 -13.59
C GLU A 148 -30.04 -13.12 -13.19
N PRO A 149 -29.45 -13.97 -14.06
CA PRO A 149 -28.19 -14.64 -13.75
C PRO A 149 -27.05 -13.63 -13.60
N ILE A 150 -26.16 -13.90 -12.66
CA ILE A 150 -24.92 -13.14 -12.48
C ILE A 150 -23.92 -13.54 -13.57
N GLN A 151 -23.46 -12.56 -14.33
CA GLN A 151 -22.51 -12.75 -15.42
C GLN A 151 -21.16 -12.15 -15.05
N ASP A 152 -20.07 -12.86 -15.36
CA ASP A 152 -18.72 -12.31 -15.19
C ASP A 152 -18.46 -11.28 -16.30
N VAL A 153 -17.76 -10.19 -15.98
CA VAL A 153 -17.47 -9.10 -16.91
C VAL A 153 -16.03 -8.62 -16.79
N PHE A 154 -15.43 -8.34 -17.94
CA PHE A 154 -14.06 -7.84 -18.05
C PHE A 154 -14.02 -6.70 -19.07
N GLY A 155 -13.40 -5.58 -18.72
CA GLY A 155 -13.40 -4.43 -19.61
C GLY A 155 -12.64 -3.24 -19.08
N GLN A 156 -13.01 -2.08 -19.60
CA GLN A 156 -12.50 -0.77 -19.22
C GLN A 156 -13.65 0.07 -18.67
N ILE A 157 -13.46 0.60 -17.47
CA ILE A 157 -14.41 1.48 -16.82
C ILE A 157 -13.86 2.90 -16.81
N ARG A 158 -14.67 3.85 -17.26
CA ARG A 158 -14.31 5.26 -17.37
C ARG A 158 -15.42 6.11 -16.80
N TRP A 159 -15.07 7.07 -15.94
CA TRP A 159 -16.02 8.08 -15.50
C TRP A 159 -15.31 9.39 -15.19
N SER A 160 -16.07 10.48 -15.26
CA SER A 160 -15.66 11.80 -14.83
C SER A 160 -16.78 12.43 -14.02
N ARG A 161 -16.39 13.16 -12.96
CA ARG A 161 -17.30 13.96 -12.16
C ARG A 161 -17.17 15.42 -12.58
N GLU A 162 -18.27 15.99 -13.07
CA GLU A 162 -18.37 17.41 -13.41
C GLU A 162 -19.62 17.98 -12.71
N ASP A 163 -19.47 19.09 -11.98
CA ASP A 163 -20.56 19.77 -11.24
C ASP A 163 -21.42 18.88 -10.32
N GLY A 164 -20.80 17.86 -9.72
CA GLY A 164 -21.47 16.96 -8.78
C GLY A 164 -22.18 15.77 -9.42
N ILE A 165 -22.27 15.72 -10.75
CA ILE A 165 -22.85 14.61 -11.52
C ILE A 165 -21.71 13.70 -12.00
N CYS A 166 -21.84 12.40 -11.78
CA CYS A 166 -20.91 11.42 -12.32
C CYS A 166 -21.45 10.89 -13.64
N THR A 167 -20.68 11.06 -14.72
CA THR A 167 -20.99 10.48 -16.03
C THR A 167 -19.88 9.52 -16.42
N GLY A 168 -20.22 8.30 -16.83
CA GLY A 168 -19.23 7.32 -17.22
C GLY A 168 -19.77 6.19 -18.07
N THR A 169 -18.88 5.40 -18.63
CA THR A 169 -19.19 4.21 -19.41
C THR A 169 -18.31 3.04 -18.97
N PHE A 170 -18.86 1.85 -19.11
CA PHE A 170 -18.12 0.59 -19.06
C PHE A 170 -18.19 -0.06 -20.43
N GLU A 171 -17.04 -0.36 -21.00
CA GLU A 171 -16.91 -1.08 -22.27
C GLU A 171 -16.15 -2.38 -22.02
N GLY A 172 -16.74 -3.52 -22.35
CA GLY A 172 -16.14 -4.80 -22.03
C GLY A 172 -16.79 -5.98 -22.72
N VAL A 173 -16.44 -7.15 -22.22
CA VAL A 173 -16.98 -8.44 -22.63
C VAL A 173 -17.57 -9.17 -21.43
N LEU A 174 -18.70 -9.81 -21.65
CA LEU A 174 -19.30 -10.76 -20.73
C LEU A 174 -18.52 -12.09 -20.78
N GLY A 175 -18.69 -12.93 -19.75
CA GLY A 175 -18.02 -14.23 -19.65
C GLY A 175 -18.36 -15.20 -20.79
N ASP A 176 -19.45 -14.97 -21.51
CA ASP A 176 -19.86 -15.69 -22.73
C ASP A 176 -19.20 -15.16 -24.02
N GLY A 177 -18.40 -14.10 -23.93
CA GLY A 177 -17.73 -13.44 -25.04
C GLY A 177 -18.52 -12.33 -25.72
N GLN A 178 -19.76 -12.05 -25.29
CA GLN A 178 -20.57 -10.98 -25.86
C GLN A 178 -20.03 -9.60 -25.42
N SER A 179 -19.83 -8.69 -26.38
CA SER A 179 -19.44 -7.31 -26.07
C SER A 179 -20.61 -6.54 -25.45
N VAL A 180 -20.32 -5.75 -24.42
CA VAL A 180 -21.31 -4.94 -23.70
C VAL A 180 -20.78 -3.52 -23.51
N SER A 181 -21.66 -2.54 -23.71
CA SER A 181 -21.38 -1.12 -23.47
C SER A 181 -22.47 -0.58 -22.55
N LEU A 182 -22.08 -0.16 -21.35
CA LEU A 182 -22.99 0.22 -20.29
C LEU A 182 -22.77 1.68 -19.89
N ALA A 183 -23.83 2.45 -19.72
CA ALA A 183 -23.78 3.82 -19.19
C ALA A 183 -23.92 3.80 -17.66
N ILE A 184 -23.01 4.47 -16.96
CA ILE A 184 -23.09 4.68 -15.51
C ILE A 184 -23.98 5.88 -15.27
N PHE A 185 -25.05 5.72 -14.49
CA PHE A 185 -26.07 6.75 -14.28
C PHE A 185 -26.26 7.19 -12.83
N ASP A 186 -25.67 6.48 -11.87
CA ASP A 186 -25.73 6.78 -10.43
C ASP A 186 -24.32 7.00 -9.87
N GLU A 187 -24.19 7.51 -8.64
CA GLU A 187 -22.89 7.76 -8.02
C GLU A 187 -22.16 6.44 -7.74
N PRO A 188 -21.02 6.17 -8.42
CA PRO A 188 -20.28 4.94 -8.21
C PRO A 188 -19.66 4.94 -6.82
N THR A 189 -19.67 3.78 -6.17
CA THR A 189 -18.98 3.54 -4.91
C THR A 189 -17.63 2.91 -5.20
N VAL A 190 -16.54 3.52 -4.75
CA VAL A 190 -15.19 2.94 -4.90
C VAL A 190 -14.37 3.18 -3.63
N THR A 191 -13.60 2.19 -3.23
CA THR A 191 -12.72 2.30 -2.05
C THR A 191 -11.61 3.34 -2.27
N PRO A 192 -11.01 3.91 -1.19
CA PRO A 192 -10.03 4.99 -1.31
C PRO A 192 -8.93 4.71 -2.34
N ARG A 193 -8.52 5.75 -3.05
CA ARG A 193 -7.40 5.67 -3.98
C ARG A 193 -6.13 5.32 -3.20
N VAL A 194 -5.84 6.07 -2.13
CA VAL A 194 -4.69 5.86 -1.26
C VAL A 194 -5.10 4.96 -0.09
N PHE A 195 -4.72 3.69 -0.11
CA PHE A 195 -5.06 2.72 0.93
C PHE A 195 -4.07 1.55 0.92
N ALA A 196 -3.67 1.03 2.08
CA ALA A 196 -2.65 0.00 2.16
C ALA A 196 -3.15 -1.40 1.78
N HIS A 197 -4.27 -1.82 2.38
CA HIS A 197 -4.79 -3.18 2.27
C HIS A 197 -6.31 -3.17 2.48
N GLY A 198 -7.06 -3.13 1.38
CA GLY A 198 -8.50 -2.87 1.38
C GLY A 198 -9.32 -4.12 1.13
N GLU A 199 -10.47 -4.20 1.78
CA GLU A 199 -11.45 -5.24 1.52
C GLU A 199 -12.04 -5.07 0.10
N ILE A 200 -12.07 -6.17 -0.65
CA ILE A 200 -12.59 -6.28 -2.01
C ILE A 200 -13.68 -7.35 -2.15
N THR A 201 -14.19 -7.82 -1.02
CA THR A 201 -15.27 -8.80 -0.93
C THR A 201 -16.49 -8.36 -1.73
N LEU A 202 -16.94 -9.20 -2.65
CA LEU A 202 -18.21 -9.00 -3.37
C LEU A 202 -19.37 -9.31 -2.43
N THR A 203 -20.30 -8.37 -2.28
CA THR A 203 -21.39 -8.45 -1.32
C THR A 203 -22.76 -8.55 -1.96
N GLU A 204 -22.99 -7.87 -3.09
CA GLU A 204 -24.30 -7.79 -3.74
C GLU A 204 -24.46 -8.81 -4.87
N LEU A 205 -23.42 -9.00 -5.68
CA LEU A 205 -23.38 -9.93 -6.81
C LEU A 205 -22.69 -11.25 -6.43
N ARG A 206 -23.13 -11.81 -5.30
CA ARG A 206 -22.72 -13.13 -4.82
C ARG A 206 -23.62 -14.23 -5.39
N ARG A 207 -23.02 -15.34 -5.84
CA ARG A 207 -23.79 -16.54 -6.26
C ARG A 207 -24.27 -17.31 -5.03
N ASP A 208 -25.43 -17.96 -5.11
CA ASP A 208 -26.06 -18.62 -3.95
C ASP A 208 -25.20 -19.73 -3.32
N ASN A 209 -24.30 -20.33 -4.09
CA ASN A 209 -23.40 -21.40 -3.63
C ASN A 209 -22.05 -20.89 -3.08
N GLU A 210 -21.79 -19.58 -3.03
CA GLU A 210 -20.52 -19.03 -2.57
C GLU A 210 -20.56 -18.70 -1.06
N GLN A 211 -19.60 -19.21 -0.30
CA GLN A 211 -19.39 -18.78 1.08
C GLN A 211 -18.87 -17.34 1.09
N LEU A 212 -19.35 -16.53 2.06
CA LEU A 212 -18.84 -15.19 2.28
C LEU A 212 -17.43 -15.27 2.87
N GLN A 213 -16.42 -15.34 2.00
CA GLN A 213 -15.02 -15.22 2.38
C GLN A 213 -14.59 -13.77 2.16
N ARG A 214 -14.04 -13.15 3.22
CA ARG A 214 -13.53 -11.78 3.10
C ARG A 214 -12.26 -11.80 2.28
N GLU A 215 -12.23 -11.01 1.23
CA GLU A 215 -11.08 -10.87 0.35
C GLU A 215 -10.48 -9.48 0.52
N PHE A 216 -9.15 -9.41 0.53
CA PHE A 216 -8.43 -8.15 0.68
C PHE A 216 -7.31 -8.03 -0.34
N SER A 217 -7.00 -6.79 -0.70
CA SER A 217 -5.93 -6.49 -1.65
C SER A 217 -5.28 -5.14 -1.41
N ASN A 218 -3.96 -5.09 -1.63
CA ASN A 218 -3.18 -3.86 -1.65
C ASN A 218 -3.32 -3.15 -3.00
N SER A 219 -3.32 -3.94 -4.08
CA SER A 219 -3.21 -3.48 -5.46
C SER A 219 -4.55 -3.37 -6.18
N LEU A 220 -5.65 -3.77 -5.55
CA LEU A 220 -7.00 -3.67 -6.11
C LEU A 220 -7.89 -2.78 -5.24
N ARG A 221 -8.88 -2.19 -5.88
CA ARG A 221 -9.91 -1.34 -5.29
C ARG A 221 -11.25 -1.93 -5.64
N TYR A 222 -12.14 -2.00 -4.67
CA TYR A 222 -13.52 -2.40 -4.87
C TYR A 222 -14.29 -1.26 -5.54
N VAL A 223 -15.10 -1.61 -6.54
CA VAL A 223 -15.96 -0.69 -7.29
C VAL A 223 -17.35 -1.30 -7.41
N ARG A 224 -18.36 -0.48 -7.14
CA ARG A 224 -19.78 -0.76 -7.39
C ARG A 224 -20.40 0.41 -8.14
N CYS A 225 -21.16 0.13 -9.20
CA CYS A 225 -21.91 1.17 -9.89
C CYS A 225 -23.21 0.64 -10.51
N SER A 226 -24.24 1.48 -10.49
CA SER A 226 -25.48 1.26 -11.23
C SER A 226 -25.23 1.58 -12.71
N VAL A 227 -25.63 0.65 -13.57
CA VAL A 227 -25.33 0.67 -15.00
C VAL A 227 -26.59 0.47 -15.83
N ARG A 228 -26.65 1.07 -17.01
CA ARG A 228 -27.78 0.98 -17.93
C ARG A 228 -27.33 0.56 -19.32
N ASP A 229 -28.00 -0.44 -19.88
CA ASP A 229 -27.88 -0.90 -21.27
C ASP A 229 -29.17 -0.57 -22.03
N GLY A 230 -29.23 0.61 -22.65
CA GLY A 230 -30.44 1.10 -23.31
C GLY A 230 -31.60 1.29 -22.32
N GLU A 231 -32.56 0.37 -22.33
CA GLU A 231 -33.72 0.34 -21.42
C GLU A 231 -33.54 -0.58 -20.20
N ARG A 232 -32.45 -1.35 -20.13
CA ARG A 232 -32.21 -2.28 -19.03
C ARG A 232 -31.29 -1.65 -17.99
N ASP A 233 -31.75 -1.60 -16.76
CA ASP A 233 -30.92 -1.21 -15.61
C ASP A 233 -30.26 -2.45 -15.00
N GLY A 234 -29.09 -2.27 -14.39
CA GLY A 234 -28.34 -3.32 -13.73
C GLY A 234 -27.32 -2.76 -12.74
N MET A 235 -26.61 -3.68 -12.10
CA MET A 235 -25.56 -3.39 -11.13
C MET A 235 -24.26 -4.06 -11.58
N LEU A 236 -23.17 -3.31 -11.51
CA LEU A 236 -21.82 -3.77 -11.75
C LEU A 236 -21.05 -3.75 -10.42
N GLU A 237 -20.43 -4.86 -10.05
CA GLU A 237 -19.64 -4.99 -8.81
C GLU A 237 -18.33 -5.72 -9.12
N GLY A 238 -17.20 -5.17 -8.68
CA GLY A 238 -15.90 -5.74 -9.03
C GLY A 238 -14.73 -4.94 -8.53
N THR A 239 -13.62 -5.03 -9.25
CA THR A 239 -12.35 -4.44 -8.86
C THR A 239 -11.66 -3.69 -9.98
N VAL A 240 -10.90 -2.66 -9.59
CA VAL A 240 -10.00 -1.90 -10.47
C VAL A 240 -8.59 -1.84 -9.86
N PRO A 241 -7.53 -1.76 -10.67
CA PRO A 241 -6.16 -1.71 -10.16
C PRO A 241 -5.85 -0.38 -9.46
N ARG A 242 -5.06 -0.48 -8.40
CA ARG A 242 -4.42 0.63 -7.68
C ARG A 242 -2.97 0.74 -8.14
N GLN A 243 -2.53 1.98 -8.35
CA GLN A 243 -1.13 2.26 -8.66
C GLN A 243 -0.23 1.91 -7.47
N PHE A 244 1.01 1.48 -7.74
CA PHE A 244 1.98 1.12 -6.69
C PHE A 244 2.10 2.18 -5.59
N TRP A 245 2.26 3.45 -5.99
CA TRP A 245 2.40 4.59 -5.08
C TRP A 245 1.12 4.99 -4.33
N ASP A 246 0.00 4.36 -4.61
CA ASP A 246 -1.25 4.62 -3.90
C ASP A 246 -1.51 3.59 -2.80
N TRP A 247 -0.69 2.55 -2.65
CA TRP A 247 -0.78 1.60 -1.51
C TRP A 247 0.54 1.37 -0.78
N TYR A 248 1.67 1.57 -1.46
CA TYR A 248 2.99 1.38 -0.87
C TYR A 248 3.22 2.26 0.37
N GLN A 249 3.54 1.64 1.51
CA GLN A 249 3.79 2.30 2.81
C GLN A 249 2.67 3.22 3.31
N VAL A 250 1.45 3.03 2.83
CA VAL A 250 0.27 3.74 3.32
C VAL A 250 -0.09 3.24 4.72
N PRO A 251 -0.66 4.08 5.60
CA PRO A 251 -1.11 3.63 6.91
C PRO A 251 -2.10 2.46 6.82
N LEU A 252 -1.92 1.47 7.69
CA LEU A 252 -2.82 0.32 7.81
C LEU A 252 -3.97 0.61 8.77
N GLU A 253 -5.18 0.22 8.36
CA GLU A 253 -6.35 0.18 9.24
C GLU A 253 -6.30 -1.04 10.16
N ASP A 254 -6.99 -0.97 11.29
CA ASP A 254 -6.87 -2.01 12.32
C ASP A 254 -7.37 -3.37 11.82
N LYS A 255 -8.46 -3.40 11.05
CA LYS A 255 -8.98 -4.64 10.42
C LYS A 255 -8.02 -5.23 9.39
N ALA A 256 -7.35 -4.36 8.64
CA ALA A 256 -6.37 -4.78 7.66
C ALA A 256 -5.13 -5.36 8.37
N LEU A 257 -4.72 -4.74 9.48
CA LEU A 257 -3.64 -5.25 10.31
C LEU A 257 -3.99 -6.61 10.94
N GLU A 258 -5.22 -6.78 11.42
CA GLU A 258 -5.74 -8.06 11.94
C GLU A 258 -5.73 -9.17 10.86
N GLU A 259 -6.18 -8.86 9.63
CA GLU A 259 -6.09 -9.80 8.51
C GLU A 259 -4.65 -10.18 8.20
N ILE A 260 -3.76 -9.19 8.10
CA ILE A 260 -2.37 -9.41 7.72
C ILE A 260 -1.66 -10.24 8.79
N HIS A 261 -1.90 -9.93 10.06
CA HIS A 261 -1.41 -10.74 11.17
C HIS A 261 -1.99 -12.16 11.14
N GLY A 262 -3.27 -12.33 10.81
CA GLY A 262 -3.89 -13.65 10.69
C GLY A 262 -3.30 -14.48 9.54
N ARG A 263 -3.02 -13.84 8.40
CA ARG A 263 -2.58 -14.51 7.16
C ARG A 263 -1.07 -14.75 7.09
N LEU A 264 -0.26 -13.73 7.42
CA LEU A 264 1.20 -13.83 7.40
C LEU A 264 1.77 -14.37 8.71
N GLY A 265 1.06 -14.16 9.83
CA GLY A 265 1.48 -14.59 11.16
C GLY A 265 2.89 -14.13 11.50
N ARG A 266 3.74 -15.10 11.84
CA ARG A 266 5.15 -14.87 12.20
C ARG A 266 5.97 -14.13 11.12
N HIS A 267 5.63 -14.26 9.84
CA HIS A 267 6.38 -13.57 8.78
C HIS A 267 6.28 -12.05 8.91
N PHE A 268 5.11 -11.54 9.33
CA PHE A 268 4.93 -10.11 9.52
C PHE A 268 5.70 -9.59 10.74
N GLU A 269 5.75 -10.36 11.83
CA GLU A 269 6.59 -10.02 12.99
C GLU A 269 8.08 -10.01 12.63
N LEU A 270 8.55 -11.02 11.88
CA LEU A 270 9.93 -11.05 11.40
C LEU A 270 10.25 -9.90 10.46
N ALA A 271 9.31 -9.50 9.59
CA ALA A 271 9.44 -8.32 8.75
C ALA A 271 9.63 -7.03 9.57
N GLN A 272 8.88 -6.88 10.68
CA GLN A 272 9.05 -5.74 11.58
C GLN A 272 10.45 -5.74 12.18
N VAL A 273 10.89 -6.89 12.71
CA VAL A 273 12.22 -7.03 13.31
C VAL A 273 13.33 -6.72 12.30
N PHE A 274 13.24 -7.23 11.07
CA PHE A 274 14.23 -6.97 10.02
C PHE A 274 14.34 -5.48 9.70
N THR A 275 13.20 -4.80 9.53
CA THR A 275 13.18 -3.37 9.23
C THR A 275 13.63 -2.52 10.43
N TRP A 276 13.37 -2.95 11.67
CA TRP A 276 13.89 -2.29 12.87
C TRP A 276 15.40 -2.43 12.98
N ILE A 277 15.93 -3.64 12.81
CA ILE A 277 17.37 -3.90 12.85
C ILE A 277 18.07 -3.11 11.74
N ALA A 278 17.54 -3.11 10.52
CA ALA A 278 18.10 -2.32 9.42
C ALA A 278 18.22 -0.83 9.77
N GLY A 279 17.18 -0.26 10.38
CA GLY A 279 17.20 1.13 10.85
C GLY A 279 18.24 1.39 11.94
N LEU A 280 18.31 0.54 12.96
CA LEU A 280 19.30 0.66 14.04
C LEU A 280 20.73 0.45 13.54
N LEU A 281 20.94 -0.45 12.58
CA LEU A 281 22.24 -0.62 11.92
C LEU A 281 22.62 0.63 11.11
N ASN A 282 21.66 1.29 10.45
CA ASN A 282 21.96 2.54 9.76
C ASN A 282 22.31 3.66 10.73
N LEU A 283 21.74 3.69 11.94
CA LEU A 283 22.16 4.64 12.98
C LEU A 283 23.65 4.49 13.30
N LEU A 284 24.13 3.25 13.46
CA LEU A 284 25.55 2.97 13.67
C LEU A 284 26.40 3.36 12.46
N ALA A 285 25.91 3.13 11.24
CA ALA A 285 26.60 3.56 10.02
C ALA A 285 26.69 5.09 9.93
N ILE A 286 25.63 5.83 10.28
CA ILE A 286 25.63 7.30 10.34
C ILE A 286 26.68 7.78 11.34
N TRP A 287 26.77 7.14 12.51
CA TRP A 287 27.79 7.45 13.50
C TRP A 287 29.21 7.21 12.98
N ASP A 288 29.47 6.06 12.34
CA ASP A 288 30.77 5.76 11.69
C ASP A 288 31.07 6.73 10.54
N ALA A 289 30.05 7.25 9.84
CA ALA A 289 30.18 8.32 8.85
C ALA A 289 30.61 9.65 9.48
N TYR A 290 30.10 9.97 10.65
CA TYR A 290 30.34 11.24 11.34
C TYR A 290 31.69 11.30 12.06
N GLU A 291 32.06 10.25 12.81
CA GLU A 291 33.29 10.24 13.62
C GLU A 291 34.53 9.75 12.87
N GLY A 292 34.34 8.93 11.83
CA GLY A 292 35.44 8.22 11.18
C GLY A 292 35.68 6.84 11.79
N PRO A 293 36.63 6.05 11.24
CA PRO A 293 36.91 4.71 11.73
C PRO A 293 37.44 4.73 13.17
N ALA A 294 36.90 3.86 14.04
CA ALA A 294 37.36 3.70 15.42
C ALA A 294 38.77 3.09 15.53
N TYR A 295 39.23 2.37 14.49
CA TYR A 295 40.58 1.83 14.40
C TYR A 295 41.40 2.67 13.40
N GLY A 296 42.37 3.41 13.91
CA GLY A 296 43.48 3.86 13.10
C GLY A 296 44.39 2.67 12.81
N TYR A 297 44.75 2.45 11.56
CA TYR A 297 45.94 1.66 11.24
C TYR A 297 47.12 2.35 11.94
N GLY A 298 47.71 1.73 12.97
CA GLY A 298 48.80 2.34 13.73
C GLY A 298 49.37 1.46 14.84
N ASP A 299 48.56 0.57 15.43
CA ASP A 299 49.02 -0.23 16.57
C ASP A 299 49.86 -1.46 16.15
N GLU A 300 49.85 -1.84 14.87
CA GLU A 300 50.65 -2.96 14.36
C GLU A 300 52.15 -2.60 14.23
N ASP A 301 52.47 -1.33 13.89
CA ASP A 301 53.85 -0.87 13.74
C ASP A 301 54.48 -0.54 15.11
N GLU A 302 53.71 0.01 16.07
CA GLU A 302 54.22 0.29 17.43
C GLU A 302 54.54 -1.00 18.21
N LEU A 303 53.74 -2.07 18.05
CA LEU A 303 54.02 -3.38 18.65
C LEU A 303 55.26 -4.06 18.03
N ALA A 304 55.47 -3.91 16.72
CA ALA A 304 56.65 -4.42 16.03
C ALA A 304 57.93 -3.63 16.38
N GLU A 305 57.82 -2.31 16.57
CA GLU A 305 58.94 -1.48 17.06
C GLU A 305 59.30 -1.82 18.52
N GLU A 306 58.32 -2.02 19.41
CA GLU A 306 58.57 -2.44 20.80
C GLU A 306 59.19 -3.84 20.90
N GLU A 307 58.76 -4.79 20.06
CA GLU A 307 59.33 -6.15 20.02
C GLU A 307 60.73 -6.18 19.38
N SER A 308 61.04 -5.23 18.49
CA SER A 308 62.38 -5.08 17.91
C SER A 308 63.37 -4.30 18.81
N ALA A 309 62.85 -3.57 19.81
CA ALA A 309 63.62 -2.77 20.76
C ALA A 309 63.84 -3.48 22.11
N ALA A 310 63.24 -4.66 22.32
CA ALA A 310 63.44 -5.56 23.47
C ALA A 310 64.49 -6.64 23.18
#